data_AF-A0A084DD49-F1
#
_entry.id   AF-A0A084DD49-F1
#
_cell.length_a   1.000
_cell.length_b   1.000
_cell.length_c   1.000
_cell.angle_alpha   90.00
_cell.angle_beta   90.00
_cell.angle_gamma   90.00
#
_symmetry.space_group_name_H-M   'P 1'
#
loop_
_entity.id
_entity.type
_entity.pdbx_description
1 polymer ?
#
loop_
_entity_poly.entity_id
_entity_poly.type
_entity_poly.pdbx_seq_one_letter_code
_entity_poly.pdbx_strand_id
1 'polypeptide(L)'
;MIYTVECSFADPASEAEWNDFYSLQKLPALISVSGFHTSQRFKAIGGGCPVYLAVHTIDDLDVLTGDDYRRKGGGNFAKWQQHITDWHRNLYDDIGLAPAVAHDERLALCTDGPDPLVRLGLEPLALQAVALEQHPARRWLAVLPRDRAPRDEPLPDGVHLYAPMTDQLTSARPLSTVRE
;
A
#
# COMPACT_ATOMS: atom_id res chain seq x y z
N MET A 1 6.62 10.49 3.44
CA MET A 1 5.31 10.47 2.73
C MET A 1 4.88 9.04 2.44
N ILE A 2 3.57 8.79 2.35
CA ILE A 2 2.98 7.47 2.08
C ILE A 2 2.52 7.40 0.62
N TYR A 3 3.18 6.55 -0.17
CA TYR A 3 2.82 6.30 -1.55
C TYR A 3 1.98 5.02 -1.66
N THR A 4 0.74 5.14 -2.14
CA THR A 4 -0.14 4.00 -2.38
C THR A 4 -0.32 3.71 -3.86
N VAL A 5 -0.38 2.43 -4.20
CA VAL A 5 -0.78 1.94 -5.52
C VAL A 5 -1.89 0.92 -5.33
N GLU A 6 -3.07 1.25 -5.85
CA GLU A 6 -4.25 0.38 -5.85
C GLU A 6 -4.51 -0.09 -7.27
N CYS A 7 -4.89 -1.36 -7.43
CA CYS A 7 -5.29 -1.90 -8.73
C CYS A 7 -6.09 -3.21 -8.58
N SER A 8 -6.83 -3.54 -9.62
CA SER A 8 -7.39 -4.86 -9.88
C SER A 8 -6.68 -5.50 -11.08
N PHE A 9 -6.85 -6.81 -11.26
CA PHE A 9 -6.22 -7.58 -12.35
C PHE A 9 -7.29 -8.33 -13.14
N ALA A 10 -7.33 -8.14 -14.46
CA ALA A 10 -8.41 -8.59 -15.33
C ALA A 10 -8.12 -9.89 -16.11
N ASP A 11 -7.00 -10.56 -15.85
CA ASP A 11 -6.70 -11.88 -16.43
C ASP A 11 -6.55 -12.97 -15.35
N PRO A 12 -7.61 -13.71 -15.03
CA PRO A 12 -7.57 -14.75 -14.01
C PRO A 12 -6.53 -15.85 -14.28
N ALA A 13 -6.21 -16.13 -15.56
CA ALA A 13 -5.31 -17.22 -15.92
C ALA A 13 -3.85 -16.91 -15.54
N SER A 14 -3.47 -15.64 -15.52
CA SER A 14 -2.11 -15.18 -15.21
C SER A 14 -1.98 -14.41 -13.90
N GLU A 15 -3.08 -14.26 -13.14
CA GLU A 15 -3.12 -13.49 -11.89
C GLU A 15 -2.11 -14.01 -10.85
N ALA A 16 -1.94 -15.33 -10.75
CA ALA A 16 -0.97 -15.93 -9.84
C ALA A 16 0.48 -15.57 -10.23
N GLU A 17 0.83 -15.70 -11.52
CA GLU A 17 2.16 -15.34 -12.04
C GLU A 17 2.44 -13.84 -11.86
N TRP A 18 1.43 -12.99 -12.10
CA TRP A 18 1.55 -11.55 -11.88
C TRP A 18 1.79 -11.23 -10.40
N ASN A 19 1.09 -11.90 -9.49
CA ASN A 19 1.26 -11.71 -8.06
C ASN A 19 2.66 -12.15 -7.59
N ASP A 20 3.17 -13.27 -8.07
CA ASP A 20 4.53 -13.73 -7.80
C ASP A 20 5.57 -12.74 -8.33
N PHE A 21 5.41 -12.30 -9.58
CA PHE A 21 6.26 -11.26 -10.16
C PHE A 21 6.28 -9.98 -9.30
N TYR A 22 5.09 -9.51 -8.89
CA TYR A 22 5.01 -8.26 -8.15
C TYR A 22 5.61 -8.41 -6.75
N SER A 23 5.25 -9.47 -6.01
CA SER A 23 5.79 -9.69 -4.65
C SER A 23 7.29 -10.02 -4.63
N LEU A 24 7.77 -10.87 -5.55
CA LEU A 24 9.13 -11.42 -5.50
C LEU A 24 10.15 -10.61 -6.30
N GLN A 25 9.72 -9.83 -7.30
CA GLN A 25 10.65 -9.08 -8.17
C GLN A 25 10.43 -7.58 -8.10
N LYS A 26 9.21 -7.11 -8.34
CA LYS A 26 8.93 -5.67 -8.39
C LYS A 26 8.99 -5.01 -7.02
N LEU A 27 8.45 -5.63 -5.97
CA LEU A 27 8.48 -5.07 -4.63
C LEU A 27 9.93 -4.90 -4.09
N PRO A 28 10.83 -5.90 -4.22
CA PRO A 28 12.25 -5.74 -3.88
C PRO A 28 12.98 -4.71 -4.76
N ALA A 29 12.62 -4.61 -6.04
CA ALA A 29 13.20 -3.59 -6.91
C ALA A 29 12.82 -2.17 -6.45
N LEU A 30 11.56 -1.95 -6.06
CA LEU A 30 11.07 -0.65 -5.58
C LEU A 30 11.69 -0.25 -4.24
N ILE A 31 11.74 -1.15 -3.25
CA ILE A 31 12.36 -0.82 -1.95
C ILE A 31 13.88 -0.55 -2.06
N SER A 32 14.52 -0.94 -3.18
CA SER A 32 15.91 -0.61 -3.48
C SER A 32 16.12 0.79 -4.09
N VAL A 33 15.04 1.49 -4.45
CA VAL A 33 15.10 2.87 -4.97
C VAL A 33 15.53 3.80 -3.83
N SER A 34 16.49 4.68 -4.11
CA SER A 34 16.89 5.69 -3.13
C SER A 34 15.69 6.55 -2.70
N GLY A 35 15.46 6.64 -1.40
CA GLY A 35 14.33 7.36 -0.81
C GLY A 35 13.08 6.52 -0.58
N PHE A 36 13.09 5.22 -0.85
CA PHE A 36 12.11 4.29 -0.29
C PHE A 36 12.57 3.78 1.08
N HIS A 37 11.64 3.68 2.04
CA HIS A 37 11.89 3.26 3.42
C HIS A 37 11.17 1.97 3.79
N THR A 38 9.88 1.88 3.43
CA THR A 38 9.08 0.68 3.67
C THR A 38 8.25 0.32 2.45
N SER A 39 7.92 -0.96 2.29
CA SER A 39 7.14 -1.46 1.17
C SER A 39 6.39 -2.73 1.56
N GLN A 40 5.07 -2.74 1.40
CA GLN A 40 4.24 -3.92 1.70
C GLN A 40 3.08 -4.05 0.70
N ARG A 41 2.73 -5.29 0.34
CA ARG A 41 1.57 -5.60 -0.50
C ARG A 41 0.43 -6.21 0.29
N PHE A 42 -0.78 -5.96 -0.19
CA PHE A 42 -2.01 -6.43 0.41
C PHE A 42 -3.03 -6.85 -0.65
N LYS A 43 -3.94 -7.73 -0.24
CA LYS A 43 -5.10 -8.19 -1.01
C LYS A 43 -6.38 -7.91 -0.24
N ALA A 44 -7.38 -7.33 -0.89
CA ALA A 44 -8.69 -7.09 -0.31
C ALA A 44 -9.35 -8.40 0.13
N ILE A 45 -10.03 -8.39 1.28
CA ILE A 45 -10.78 -9.54 1.80
C ILE A 45 -12.20 -9.59 1.21
N GLY A 46 -12.78 -8.42 0.94
CA GLY A 46 -14.13 -8.26 0.39
C GLY A 46 -14.14 -7.52 -0.94
N GLY A 47 -15.34 -7.27 -1.47
CA GLY A 47 -15.54 -6.50 -2.69
C GLY A 47 -15.68 -4.99 -2.45
N GLY A 48 -15.94 -4.24 -3.53
CA GLY A 48 -16.23 -2.80 -3.47
C GLY A 48 -15.01 -1.88 -3.41
N CYS A 49 -13.80 -2.43 -3.55
CA CYS A 49 -12.54 -1.68 -3.62
C CYS A 49 -11.56 -2.38 -4.58
N PRO A 50 -10.49 -1.71 -5.03
CA PRO A 50 -9.43 -2.34 -5.80
C PRO A 50 -8.85 -3.54 -5.05
N VAL A 51 -8.69 -4.67 -5.77
CA VAL A 51 -8.37 -5.97 -5.16
C VAL A 51 -6.98 -5.98 -4.52
N TYR A 52 -6.03 -5.22 -5.08
CA TYR A 52 -4.64 -5.19 -4.63
C TYR A 52 -4.23 -3.78 -4.23
N LEU A 53 -3.45 -3.72 -3.16
CA LEU A 53 -2.88 -2.49 -2.63
C LEU A 53 -1.39 -2.70 -2.37
N ALA A 54 -0.57 -1.73 -2.73
CA ALA A 54 0.80 -1.59 -2.23
C ALA A 54 0.92 -0.28 -1.47
N VAL A 55 1.52 -0.32 -0.29
CA VAL A 55 1.80 0.85 0.55
C VAL A 55 3.30 0.96 0.72
N HIS A 56 3.84 2.13 0.38
CA HIS A 56 5.24 2.45 0.50
C HIS A 56 5.42 3.69 1.36
N THR A 57 6.50 3.75 2.13
CA THR A 57 6.99 5.02 2.68
C THR A 57 8.13 5.51 1.82
N ILE A 58 8.05 6.75 1.36
CA ILE A 58 9.10 7.42 0.58
C ILE A 58 9.45 8.79 1.19
N ASP A 59 10.62 9.34 0.85
CA ASP A 59 11.04 10.68 1.26
C ASP A 59 10.04 11.74 0.80
N ASP A 60 9.84 11.86 -0.51
CA ASP A 60 9.03 12.90 -1.12
C ASP A 60 8.57 12.53 -2.55
N LEU A 61 7.92 13.47 -3.23
CA LEU A 61 7.42 13.31 -4.60
C LEU A 61 8.55 13.15 -5.64
N ASP A 62 9.73 13.74 -5.43
CA ASP A 62 10.83 13.72 -6.40
C ASP A 62 11.38 12.31 -6.59
N VAL A 63 11.28 11.45 -5.57
CA VAL A 63 11.55 10.02 -5.68
C VAL A 63 10.75 9.39 -6.83
N LEU A 64 9.48 9.78 -7.01
CA LEU A 64 8.59 9.21 -8.03
C LEU A 64 8.79 9.80 -9.44
N THR A 65 9.53 10.91 -9.55
CA THR A 65 9.89 11.53 -10.83
C THR A 65 11.35 11.27 -11.22
N GLY A 66 12.14 10.66 -10.32
CA GLY A 66 13.54 10.32 -10.54
C GLY A 66 13.78 9.17 -11.53
N ASP A 67 14.98 9.17 -12.12
CA ASP A 67 15.41 8.11 -13.04
C ASP A 67 15.52 6.74 -12.38
N ASP A 68 15.92 6.70 -11.11
CA ASP A 68 16.12 5.43 -10.40
C ASP A 68 14.80 4.66 -10.24
N TYR A 69 13.75 5.37 -9.82
CA TYR A 69 12.39 4.84 -9.77
C TYR A 69 11.93 4.29 -11.14
N ARG A 70 12.11 5.07 -12.22
CA ARG A 70 11.75 4.62 -13.58
C ARG A 70 12.51 3.35 -13.99
N ARG A 71 13.83 3.32 -13.80
CA ARG A 71 14.67 2.16 -14.18
C ARG A 71 14.33 0.90 -13.40
N LYS A 72 13.83 1.03 -12.17
CA LYS A 72 13.38 -0.08 -11.32
C LYS A 72 11.93 -0.51 -11.60
N GLY A 73 11.30 0.02 -12.66
CA GLY A 73 9.93 -0.35 -13.05
C GLY A 73 8.84 0.43 -12.32
N GLY A 74 9.21 1.55 -11.68
CA GLY A 74 8.28 2.49 -11.09
C GLY A 74 7.27 3.03 -12.11
N GLY A 75 6.00 3.10 -11.73
CA GLY A 75 4.94 3.66 -12.57
C GLY A 75 4.56 2.83 -13.80
N ASN A 76 4.99 1.57 -13.89
CA ASN A 76 4.61 0.65 -14.97
C ASN A 76 4.54 -0.80 -14.46
N PHE A 77 3.67 -1.64 -15.02
CA PHE A 77 3.57 -3.08 -14.75
C PHE A 77 4.17 -3.98 -15.84
N ALA A 78 5.01 -3.45 -16.73
CA ALA A 78 5.64 -4.20 -17.82
C ALA A 78 4.59 -4.91 -18.70
N LYS A 79 4.80 -6.18 -19.06
CA LYS A 79 3.85 -6.97 -19.88
C LYS A 79 2.44 -7.06 -19.26
N TRP A 80 2.34 -6.87 -17.95
CA TRP A 80 1.10 -6.99 -17.19
C TRP A 80 0.21 -5.75 -17.29
N GLN A 81 0.74 -4.60 -17.74
CA GLN A 81 0.03 -3.32 -17.74
C GLN A 81 -1.33 -3.38 -18.45
N GLN A 82 -1.46 -4.20 -19.49
CA GLN A 82 -2.69 -4.40 -20.25
C GLN A 82 -3.82 -5.08 -19.46
N HIS A 83 -3.50 -5.75 -18.34
CA HIS A 83 -4.45 -6.45 -17.49
C HIS A 83 -4.74 -5.69 -16.18
N ILE A 84 -4.10 -4.54 -15.96
CA ILE A 84 -4.30 -3.72 -14.76
C ILE A 84 -5.53 -2.83 -14.96
N THR A 85 -6.49 -2.95 -14.05
CA THR A 85 -7.70 -2.11 -13.97
C THR A 85 -7.76 -1.40 -12.62
N ASP A 86 -8.68 -0.43 -12.46
CA ASP A 86 -8.85 0.35 -11.22
C ASP A 86 -7.52 0.91 -10.67
N TRP A 87 -6.67 1.38 -11.58
CA TRP A 87 -5.30 1.74 -11.24
C TRP A 87 -5.23 3.15 -10.67
N HIS A 88 -5.05 3.23 -9.36
CA HIS A 88 -4.98 4.48 -8.62
C HIS A 88 -3.63 4.65 -7.93
N ARG A 89 -3.06 5.85 -8.05
CA ARG A 89 -1.80 6.22 -7.43
C ARG A 89 -1.97 7.52 -6.67
N ASN A 90 -1.66 7.49 -5.38
CA ASN A 90 -1.78 8.65 -4.50
C ASN A 90 -0.54 8.78 -3.62
N LEU A 91 -0.13 10.01 -3.36
CA LEU A 91 0.88 10.34 -2.37
C LEU A 91 0.20 11.08 -1.23
N TYR A 92 0.40 10.60 -0.01
CA TYR A 92 -0.16 11.15 1.22
C TYR A 92 0.94 11.58 2.19
N ASP A 93 0.58 12.43 3.14
CA ASP A 93 1.46 12.85 4.23
C ASP A 93 0.86 12.54 5.62
N ASP A 94 1.42 13.14 6.66
CA ASP A 94 0.92 13.27 8.04
C ASP A 94 1.25 12.12 9.01
N ILE A 95 1.60 10.92 8.55
CA ILE A 95 1.76 9.75 9.45
C ILE A 95 3.21 9.25 9.60
N GLY A 96 4.17 9.87 8.91
CA GLY A 96 5.56 9.41 8.92
C GLY A 96 5.73 8.08 8.17
N LEU A 97 5.93 6.98 8.89
CA LEU A 97 6.11 5.63 8.34
C LEU A 97 4.79 4.89 8.23
N ALA A 98 4.57 4.19 7.11
CA ALA A 98 3.47 3.24 6.97
C ALA A 98 3.58 2.16 8.06
N PRO A 99 2.52 1.86 8.82
CA PRO A 99 2.57 0.81 9.82
C PRO A 99 2.86 -0.54 9.16
N ALA A 100 3.72 -1.34 9.79
CA ALA A 100 3.87 -2.74 9.41
C ALA A 100 2.64 -3.51 9.83
N VAL A 101 2.14 -4.38 8.95
CA VAL A 101 0.98 -5.24 9.22
C VAL A 101 1.44 -6.69 9.20
N ALA A 102 1.37 -7.37 10.34
CA ALA A 102 1.76 -8.77 10.47
C ALA A 102 0.74 -9.71 9.80
N HIS A 103 1.15 -10.96 9.54
CA HIS A 103 0.33 -11.97 8.88
C HIS A 103 -1.03 -12.22 9.58
N ASP A 104 -1.04 -12.11 10.91
CA ASP A 104 -2.20 -12.24 11.79
C ASP A 104 -2.92 -10.90 12.06
N GLU A 105 -2.64 -9.88 11.26
CA GLU A 105 -3.30 -8.57 11.31
C GLU A 105 -3.93 -8.22 9.95
N ARG A 106 -4.75 -7.17 9.91
CA ARG A 106 -5.39 -6.60 8.73
C ARG A 106 -5.15 -5.11 8.67
N LEU A 107 -4.95 -4.60 7.46
CA LEU A 107 -5.01 -3.18 7.20
C LEU A 107 -6.48 -2.79 6.97
N ALA A 108 -7.02 -1.94 7.82
CA ALA A 108 -8.33 -1.33 7.62
C ALA A 108 -8.16 0.04 6.97
N LEU A 109 -8.95 0.31 5.94
CA LEU A 109 -8.96 1.59 5.22
C LEU A 109 -10.37 2.16 5.20
N CYS A 110 -10.48 3.48 5.34
CA CYS A 110 -11.75 4.20 5.22
C CYS A 110 -11.57 5.56 4.54
N THR A 111 -12.54 5.97 3.73
CA THR A 111 -12.56 7.29 3.06
C THR A 111 -13.57 8.26 3.65
N ASP A 112 -14.51 7.76 4.45
CA ASP A 112 -15.68 8.53 4.91
C ASP A 112 -15.48 9.19 6.27
N GLY A 113 -14.28 9.03 6.86
CA GLY A 113 -13.91 9.59 8.15
C GLY A 113 -13.24 8.57 9.07
N PRO A 114 -12.80 9.01 10.26
CA PRO A 114 -12.22 8.12 11.26
C PRO A 114 -13.29 7.27 11.98
N ASP A 115 -14.53 7.79 12.10
CA ASP A 115 -15.58 7.20 12.95
C ASP A 115 -15.87 5.72 12.68
N PRO A 116 -15.93 5.23 11.43
CA PRO A 116 -16.12 3.81 11.16
C PRO A 116 -15.02 2.92 11.77
N LEU A 117 -13.77 3.38 11.73
CA LEU A 117 -12.63 2.67 12.32
C LEU A 117 -12.64 2.78 13.85
N VAL A 118 -13.01 3.96 14.39
CA VAL A 118 -13.16 4.15 15.84
C VAL A 118 -14.24 3.24 16.42
N ARG A 119 -15.35 3.01 15.71
CA ARG A 119 -16.41 2.06 16.12
C ARG A 119 -15.92 0.62 16.21
N LEU A 120 -14.88 0.26 15.44
CA LEU A 120 -14.20 -1.04 15.56
C LEU A 120 -13.18 -1.09 16.72
N GLY A 121 -13.06 0.00 17.49
CA GLY A 121 -12.11 0.14 18.59
C GLY A 121 -10.67 0.25 18.11
N LEU A 122 -10.46 0.90 16.96
CA LEU A 122 -9.16 1.18 16.35
C LEU A 122 -8.76 2.64 16.55
N GLU A 123 -7.45 2.91 16.47
CA GLU A 123 -6.89 4.26 16.45
C GLU A 123 -6.50 4.61 15.00
N PRO A 124 -7.36 5.33 14.26
CA PRO A 124 -7.10 5.62 12.85
C PRO A 124 -6.04 6.71 12.67
N LEU A 125 -5.08 6.43 11.79
CA LEU A 125 -4.12 7.38 11.27
C LEU A 125 -4.72 8.08 10.04
N ALA A 126 -4.75 9.41 10.08
CA ALA A 126 -5.29 10.23 9.00
C ALA A 126 -4.22 10.54 7.95
N LEU A 127 -4.56 10.35 6.68
CA LEU A 127 -3.73 10.63 5.52
C LEU A 127 -4.38 11.76 4.69
N GLN A 128 -3.61 12.82 4.40
CA GLN A 128 -3.99 13.88 3.48
C GLN A 128 -3.26 13.71 2.14
N ALA A 129 -3.99 13.68 1.02
CA ALA A 129 -3.38 13.55 -0.29
C ALA A 129 -2.67 14.84 -0.68
N VAL A 130 -1.42 14.72 -1.15
CA VAL A 130 -0.54 15.85 -1.50
C VAL A 130 -0.09 15.83 -2.97
N ALA A 131 -0.16 14.68 -3.67
CA ALA A 131 0.18 14.59 -5.08
C ALA A 131 -0.43 13.36 -5.78
N LEU A 132 -0.16 13.26 -7.10
CA LEU A 132 -0.68 12.25 -8.04
C LEU A 132 -2.19 12.45 -8.30
N GLU A 133 -3.03 11.45 -8.09
CA GLU A 133 -4.47 11.57 -8.38
C GLU A 133 -5.24 12.39 -7.35
N GLN A 134 -4.74 12.43 -6.11
CA GLN A 134 -5.39 13.09 -4.97
C GLN A 134 -6.84 12.65 -4.74
N HIS A 135 -7.13 11.39 -5.06
CA HIS A 135 -8.44 10.79 -4.91
C HIS A 135 -8.31 9.39 -4.27
N PRO A 136 -8.84 9.20 -3.04
CA PRO A 136 -9.53 10.20 -2.22
C PRO A 136 -8.57 11.25 -1.64
N ALA A 137 -9.07 12.48 -1.43
CA ALA A 137 -8.29 13.58 -0.88
C ALA A 137 -7.91 13.37 0.60
N ARG A 138 -8.74 12.63 1.35
CA ARG A 138 -8.47 12.17 2.71
C ARG A 138 -8.80 10.70 2.81
N ARG A 139 -7.99 9.96 3.56
CA ARG A 139 -8.28 8.57 3.94
C ARG A 139 -7.74 8.30 5.34
N TRP A 140 -8.28 7.28 5.98
CA TRP A 140 -7.85 6.82 7.29
C TRP A 140 -7.42 5.38 7.18
N LEU A 141 -6.38 5.02 7.95
CA LEU A 141 -5.92 3.65 8.05
C LEU A 141 -5.73 3.23 9.50
N ALA A 142 -5.89 1.95 9.78
CA ALA A 142 -5.58 1.36 11.07
C ALA A 142 -5.15 -0.10 10.91
N VAL A 143 -4.38 -0.61 11.86
CA VAL A 143 -4.02 -2.03 11.95
C VAL A 143 -4.99 -2.73 12.91
N LEU A 144 -5.60 -3.81 12.44
CA LEU A 144 -6.61 -4.59 13.14
C LEU A 144 -6.11 -6.03 13.35
N PRO A 145 -5.97 -6.51 14.59
CA PRO A 145 -5.72 -7.92 14.85
C PRO A 145 -6.78 -8.82 14.19
N ARG A 146 -6.37 -9.90 13.53
CA ARG A 146 -7.27 -10.77 12.76
C ARG A 146 -8.34 -11.44 13.62
N ASP A 147 -8.05 -11.71 14.88
CA ASP A 147 -9.01 -12.28 15.83
C ASP A 147 -10.13 -11.30 16.22
N ARG A 148 -9.86 -9.99 16.11
CA ARG A 148 -10.82 -8.90 16.29
C ARG A 148 -11.53 -8.49 14.99
N ALA A 149 -11.13 -9.03 13.85
CA ALA A 149 -11.80 -8.73 12.59
C ALA A 149 -13.22 -9.34 12.58
N PRO A 150 -14.26 -8.56 12.23
CA PRO A 150 -15.62 -9.09 12.09
C PRO A 150 -15.62 -10.28 11.13
N ARG A 151 -16.09 -11.44 11.62
CA ARG A 151 -16.17 -12.68 10.82
C ARG A 151 -17.51 -12.82 10.12
N ASP A 152 -18.57 -12.48 10.84
CA ASP A 152 -19.96 -12.72 10.43
C ASP A 152 -20.81 -11.44 10.42
N GLU A 153 -20.27 -10.32 10.89
CA GLU A 153 -20.93 -9.01 10.88
C GLU A 153 -20.42 -8.19 9.69
N PRO A 154 -21.31 -7.52 8.93
CA PRO A 154 -20.87 -6.62 7.87
C PRO A 154 -19.98 -5.52 8.44
N LEU A 155 -18.91 -5.21 7.71
CA LEU A 155 -18.07 -4.06 8.04
C LEU A 155 -18.89 -2.78 7.95
N PRO A 156 -18.58 -1.76 8.77
CA PRO A 156 -19.16 -0.44 8.59
C PRO A 156 -18.97 0.05 7.16
N ASP A 157 -19.96 0.77 6.63
CA ASP A 157 -19.88 1.36 5.29
C ASP A 157 -18.58 2.18 5.11
N GLY A 158 -17.98 2.04 3.94
CA GLY A 158 -16.71 2.70 3.60
C GLY A 158 -15.46 2.07 4.22
N VAL A 159 -15.58 1.01 5.03
CA VAL A 159 -14.43 0.27 5.58
C VAL A 159 -14.06 -0.90 4.67
N HIS A 160 -12.81 -0.91 4.21
CA HIS A 160 -12.23 -2.03 3.46
C HIS A 160 -11.10 -2.66 4.25
N LEU A 161 -11.12 -4.00 4.35
CA LEU A 161 -10.06 -4.77 4.98
C LEU A 161 -9.16 -5.41 3.93
N TYR A 162 -7.86 -5.31 4.15
CA TYR A 162 -6.83 -5.96 3.35
C TYR A 162 -5.97 -6.91 4.20
N ALA A 163 -5.70 -8.09 3.65
CA ALA A 163 -4.75 -9.05 4.21
C ALA A 163 -3.35 -8.80 3.62
N PRO A 164 -2.27 -8.82 4.43
CA PRO A 164 -0.92 -8.69 3.91
C PRO A 164 -0.54 -9.91 3.06
N MET A 165 0.07 -9.64 1.91
CA MET A 165 0.62 -10.65 0.99
C MET A 165 2.11 -10.89 1.21
N THR A 166 2.79 -9.96 1.89
CA THR A 166 4.23 -9.99 2.20
C THR A 166 4.44 -9.44 3.60
N ASP A 167 5.57 -9.77 4.23
CA ASP A 167 6.09 -8.95 5.31
C ASP A 167 6.41 -7.54 4.79
N GLN A 168 6.46 -6.56 5.70
CA GLN A 168 6.90 -5.22 5.32
C GLN A 168 8.41 -5.25 5.07
N LEU A 169 8.80 -4.97 3.83
CA LEU A 169 10.20 -4.77 3.48
C LEU A 169 10.65 -3.41 4.00
N THR A 170 11.86 -3.35 4.55
CA THR A 170 12.53 -2.09 4.92
C THR A 170 13.78 -1.93 4.06
N SER A 171 14.08 -0.70 3.64
CA SER A 171 15.34 -0.46 2.92
C SER A 171 16.50 -0.66 3.88
N ALA A 172 17.55 -1.34 3.41
CA ALA A 172 18.79 -1.43 4.17
C ALA A 172 19.38 -0.02 4.25
N ARG A 173 19.45 0.56 5.46
CA ARG A 173 20.22 1.80 5.67
C ARG A 173 21.63 1.58 5.12
N PRO A 174 22.18 2.46 4.29
CA PRO A 174 23.61 2.48 4.09
C PRO A 174 24.22 2.70 5.47
N LEU A 175 25.11 1.80 5.90
CA LEU A 175 25.99 2.07 7.03
C LEU A 175 26.76 3.35 6.66
N SER A 176 26.33 4.49 7.19
CA SER A 176 27.07 5.73 7.09
C SER A 176 28.40 5.46 7.78
N THR A 177 29.44 5.23 6.97
CA THR A 177 30.79 5.14 7.51
C THR A 177 31.14 6.57 7.92
N VAL A 178 30.94 6.87 9.20
CA VAL A 178 31.54 8.05 9.81
C VAL A 178 33.05 7.85 9.69
N ARG A 179 33.67 8.55 8.75
CA ARG A 179 35.11 8.74 8.74
C ARG A 179 35.37 10.03 9.52
N GLU A 180 36.04 9.86 10.65
CA GLU A 180 36.72 10.90 11.42
C GLU A 180 37.71 11.70 10.56
#